data_AF-A0A2C5Y447-F1
#
_entry.id   AF-A0A2C5Y447-F1
#
_cell.length_a   1.000
_cell.length_b   1.000
_cell.length_c   1.000
_cell.angle_alpha   90.00
_cell.angle_beta   90.00
_cell.angle_gamma   90.00
#
_symmetry.space_group_name_H-M   'P 1'
#
loop_
_entity.id
_entity.type
_entity.pdbx_description
1 polymer ?
#
loop_
_entity_poly.entity_id
_entity_poly.type
_entity_poly.pdbx_seq_one_letter_code
_entity_poly.pdbx_strand_id
1 'polypeptide(L)'
;MQYWGMLLGIHADFGLDQLTSDIVGYKFETLSTMPATWGETSRDFIEGRDKHIVNNEEQYCSVVRTGIGKAILCLGGEVDAIWDSKPAEQGAPINWVELKTSAHIQSQGDADAFHRKLMKFWIQSFLLGVPKIIVGFRSRDGILMHLDEIQTQRIPDIIRAQPNASWNADMCVNFAAAFLEWLTKTVNDEGVWRICRRQNSPVIEVFRVEQTGHGDILTEEFKNWRIKLALGPSPET
;
A
#
# COMPACT_ATOMS: atom_id res chain seq x y z
N MET A 1 19.12 24.03 -13.95
CA MET A 1 18.60 23.37 -15.15
C MET A 1 18.31 21.93 -14.73
N GLN A 2 17.03 21.60 -14.52
CA GLN A 2 16.60 20.27 -14.04
C GLN A 2 16.77 19.26 -15.16
N TYR A 3 17.83 18.45 -15.07
CA TYR A 3 18.02 17.33 -15.97
C TYR A 3 17.30 16.12 -15.37
N TRP A 4 16.14 15.81 -15.94
CA TRP A 4 15.58 14.47 -15.84
C TRP A 4 16.51 13.56 -16.64
N GLY A 5 17.28 12.75 -15.94
CA GLY A 5 18.12 11.73 -16.56
C GLY A 5 17.23 10.78 -17.35
N MET A 6 17.32 10.88 -18.67
CA MET A 6 17.02 9.84 -19.62
C MET A 6 17.39 8.48 -19.00
N LEU A 7 16.39 7.61 -18.83
CA LEU A 7 16.56 6.20 -18.47
C LEU A 7 17.60 5.61 -19.43
N LEU A 8 18.85 5.51 -18.97
CA LEU A 8 19.86 4.68 -19.61
C LEU A 8 19.34 3.25 -19.57
N GLY A 9 19.33 2.59 -20.72
CA GLY A 9 18.80 1.25 -20.90
C GLY A 9 19.37 0.29 -19.86
N ILE A 10 18.52 -0.09 -18.91
CA ILE A 10 18.83 -1.12 -17.92
C ILE A 10 18.57 -2.46 -18.62
N HIS A 11 19.57 -3.01 -19.30
CA HIS A 11 19.63 -4.45 -19.56
C HIS A 11 20.02 -5.15 -18.25
N ALA A 12 19.10 -5.23 -17.31
CA ALA A 12 19.22 -6.15 -16.18
C ALA A 12 18.76 -7.52 -16.69
N ASP A 13 19.70 -8.44 -16.84
CA ASP A 13 19.45 -9.84 -17.21
C ASP A 13 19.00 -10.59 -15.94
N PHE A 14 17.75 -11.05 -15.91
CA PHE A 14 17.16 -11.74 -14.76
C PHE A 14 17.33 -13.24 -15.00
N GLY A 15 18.40 -13.80 -14.45
CA GLY A 15 18.73 -15.22 -14.60
C GLY A 15 17.90 -16.14 -13.69
N LEU A 16 17.27 -17.12 -14.35
CA LEU A 16 16.82 -18.45 -13.90
C LEU A 16 15.51 -18.55 -13.09
N ASP A 17 14.48 -18.95 -13.84
CA ASP A 17 13.38 -19.88 -13.53
C ASP A 17 13.04 -20.10 -12.06
N GLN A 18 11.86 -19.60 -11.69
CA GLN A 18 11.13 -19.81 -10.43
C GLN A 18 11.40 -18.83 -9.26
N LEU A 19 11.80 -17.58 -9.54
CA LEU A 19 11.60 -16.51 -8.55
C LEU A 19 10.10 -16.23 -8.40
N THR A 20 9.57 -16.39 -7.18
CA THR A 20 8.17 -16.07 -6.86
C THR A 20 7.88 -14.62 -7.20
N SER A 21 6.61 -14.29 -7.52
CA SER A 21 6.19 -12.91 -7.84
C SER A 21 6.66 -11.89 -6.80
N ASP A 22 6.85 -12.33 -5.56
CA ASP A 22 7.23 -11.50 -4.42
C ASP A 22 8.71 -11.07 -4.49
N ILE A 23 9.63 -11.98 -4.84
CA ILE A 23 11.06 -11.62 -4.92
C ILE A 23 11.30 -10.61 -6.05
N VAL A 24 10.54 -10.72 -7.14
CA VAL A 24 10.61 -9.73 -8.23
C VAL A 24 10.10 -8.36 -7.80
N GLY A 25 9.13 -8.30 -6.88
CA GLY A 25 8.68 -7.05 -6.25
C GLY A 25 9.81 -6.40 -5.44
N TYR A 26 10.37 -7.12 -4.47
CA TYR A 26 11.45 -6.60 -3.63
C TYR A 26 12.72 -6.24 -4.43
N LYS A 27 13.04 -7.00 -5.49
CA LYS A 27 14.14 -6.63 -6.38
C LYS A 27 13.85 -5.34 -7.14
N PHE A 28 12.61 -5.13 -7.59
CA PHE A 28 12.21 -3.89 -8.24
C PHE A 28 12.32 -2.68 -7.30
N GLU A 29 11.90 -2.82 -6.04
CA GLU A 29 12.11 -1.80 -5.00
C GLU A 29 13.60 -1.50 -4.80
N THR A 30 14.42 -2.54 -4.64
CA THR A 30 15.88 -2.42 -4.47
C THR A 30 16.54 -1.66 -5.63
N LEU A 31 16.12 -1.93 -6.86
CA LEU A 31 16.66 -1.31 -8.07
C LEU A 31 16.15 0.13 -8.27
N SER A 32 14.95 0.43 -7.80
CA SER A 32 14.25 1.69 -8.09
C SER A 32 14.41 2.74 -7.00
N THR A 33 14.95 2.38 -5.83
CA THR A 33 15.09 3.26 -4.68
C THR A 33 16.55 3.54 -4.34
N MET A 34 16.74 4.52 -3.44
CA MET A 34 18.01 4.90 -2.83
C MET A 34 17.73 5.30 -1.37
N PRO A 35 18.70 5.13 -0.45
CA PRO A 35 18.49 5.37 0.97
C PRO A 35 18.41 6.86 1.34
N ALA A 36 18.87 7.74 0.45
CA ALA A 36 18.88 9.19 0.62
C ALA A 36 18.57 9.89 -0.70
N THR A 37 18.53 11.23 -0.67
CA THR A 37 18.33 12.01 -1.90
C THR A 37 19.47 11.77 -2.89
N TRP A 38 19.25 12.06 -4.17
CA TRP A 38 20.23 11.82 -5.23
C TRP A 38 21.59 12.49 -4.94
N GLY A 39 21.59 13.71 -4.38
CA GLY A 39 22.82 14.45 -4.08
C GLY A 39 23.61 13.89 -2.88
N GLU A 40 22.97 13.11 -2.03
CA GLU A 40 23.58 12.51 -0.83
C GLU A 40 23.98 11.04 -1.05
N THR A 41 23.49 10.42 -2.12
CA THR A 41 23.78 9.03 -2.45
C THR A 41 25.04 8.92 -3.29
N SER A 42 26.00 8.07 -2.89
CA SER A 42 27.25 7.89 -3.62
C SER A 42 27.03 7.28 -5.01
N ARG A 43 27.91 7.61 -5.97
CA ARG A 43 27.88 7.01 -7.31
C ARG A 43 28.01 5.48 -7.26
N ASP A 44 28.92 4.97 -6.43
CA ASP A 44 29.14 3.54 -6.27
C ASP A 44 27.87 2.81 -5.80
N PHE A 45 27.11 3.41 -4.89
CA PHE A 45 25.82 2.86 -4.48
C PHE A 45 24.84 2.82 -5.65
N ILE A 46 24.68 3.93 -6.39
CA ILE A 46 23.70 4.05 -7.49
C ILE A 46 24.00 3.03 -8.60
N GLU A 47 25.26 2.93 -9.00
CA GLU A 47 25.72 2.07 -10.09
C GLU A 47 25.86 0.59 -9.67
N GLY A 48 25.86 0.29 -8.37
CA GLY A 48 25.98 -1.06 -7.81
C GLY A 48 24.65 -1.73 -7.39
N ARG A 49 23.50 -1.08 -7.57
CA ARG A 49 22.18 -1.58 -7.09
C ARG A 49 21.78 -2.95 -7.65
N ASP A 50 22.25 -3.31 -8.83
CA ASP A 50 22.05 -4.63 -9.42
C ASP A 50 22.64 -5.75 -8.55
N LYS A 51 23.72 -5.46 -7.82
CA LYS A 51 24.43 -6.40 -6.93
C LYS A 51 23.98 -6.33 -5.47
N HIS A 52 23.14 -5.37 -5.10
CA HIS A 52 22.63 -5.28 -3.73
C HIS A 52 21.76 -6.49 -3.40
N ILE A 53 21.91 -6.97 -2.17
CA ILE A 53 21.11 -8.06 -1.60
C ILE A 53 19.68 -7.53 -1.40
N VAL A 54 18.70 -8.31 -1.82
CA VAL A 54 17.28 -8.01 -1.61
C VAL A 54 16.91 -8.36 -0.18
N ASN A 55 16.31 -7.41 0.53
CA ASN A 55 15.81 -7.57 1.90
C ASN A 55 14.31 -7.22 1.93
N ASN A 56 13.50 -8.02 2.62
CA ASN A 56 12.07 -7.75 2.84
C ASN A 56 11.70 -7.56 4.33
N GLU A 57 12.69 -7.53 5.22
CA GLU A 57 12.50 -7.25 6.65
C GLU A 57 12.34 -5.76 6.94
N GLU A 58 13.05 -4.92 6.18
CA GLU A 58 13.00 -3.46 6.32
C GLU A 58 11.65 -2.93 5.83
N GLN A 59 10.98 -2.15 6.70
CA GLN A 59 9.67 -1.59 6.41
C GLN A 59 9.58 -0.15 6.92
N TYR A 60 8.94 0.71 6.15
CA TYR A 60 8.57 2.05 6.59
C TYR A 60 7.04 2.17 6.60
N CYS A 61 6.47 2.37 7.79
CA CYS A 61 5.03 2.49 7.96
C CYS A 61 4.59 3.95 8.16
N SER A 62 3.60 4.37 7.37
CA SER A 62 2.86 5.61 7.59
C SER A 62 1.63 5.33 8.44
N VAL A 63 1.34 6.22 9.39
CA VAL A 63 0.11 6.20 10.19
C VAL A 63 -0.74 7.39 9.79
N VAL A 64 -1.92 7.12 9.22
CA VAL A 64 -2.82 8.15 8.69
C VAL A 64 -4.16 8.12 9.39
N ARG A 65 -4.77 9.31 9.53
CA ARG A 65 -6.16 9.46 9.91
C ARG A 65 -6.98 9.75 8.66
N THR A 66 -7.95 8.89 8.36
CA THR A 66 -8.82 9.01 7.18
C THR A 66 -10.29 8.77 7.55
N GLY A 67 -11.19 8.89 6.58
CA GLY A 67 -12.62 8.65 6.78
C GLY A 67 -13.28 7.98 5.58
N ILE A 68 -14.22 7.06 5.86
CA ILE A 68 -15.06 6.40 4.86
C ILE A 68 -16.50 6.43 5.36
N GLY A 69 -17.38 7.13 4.63
CA GLY A 69 -18.73 7.40 5.11
C GLY A 69 -18.69 8.19 6.43
N LYS A 70 -19.32 7.65 7.48
CA LYS A 70 -19.31 8.24 8.84
C LYS A 70 -18.17 7.72 9.71
N ALA A 71 -17.44 6.69 9.27
CA ALA A 71 -16.38 6.08 10.04
C ALA A 71 -15.09 6.89 9.92
N ILE A 72 -14.44 7.14 11.04
CA ILE A 72 -13.11 7.73 11.13
C ILE A 72 -12.13 6.60 11.44
N LEU A 73 -11.09 6.48 10.64
CA LEU A 73 -10.13 5.39 10.71
C LEU A 73 -8.73 5.93 11.04
N CYS A 74 -8.00 5.20 11.87
CA CYS A 74 -6.56 5.33 12.02
C CYS A 74 -5.94 4.10 11.35
N LEU A 75 -5.22 4.29 10.26
CA LEU A 75 -4.64 3.21 9.47
C LEU A 75 -3.12 3.30 9.54
N GLY A 76 -2.48 2.20 9.95
CA GLY A 76 -1.05 1.98 9.75
C GLY A 76 -0.86 1.16 8.49
N GLY A 77 0.02 1.59 7.60
CA GLY A 77 0.35 0.86 6.38
C GLY A 77 1.77 1.15 5.92
N GLU A 78 2.40 0.13 5.36
CA GLU A 78 3.72 0.23 4.73
C GLU A 78 3.64 1.11 3.47
N VAL A 79 4.70 1.86 3.20
CA VAL A 79 4.86 2.70 2.01
C VAL A 79 6.27 2.51 1.43
N ASP A 80 6.36 2.29 0.12
CA ASP A 80 7.60 1.84 -0.51
C ASP A 80 8.69 2.93 -0.55
N ALA A 81 8.35 4.15 -0.99
CA ALA A 81 9.34 5.23 -1.11
C ALA A 81 8.74 6.64 -1.12
N ILE A 82 9.63 7.64 -1.17
CA ILE A 82 9.30 9.06 -1.41
C ILE A 82 9.76 9.41 -2.82
N TRP A 83 8.91 10.12 -3.57
CA TRP A 83 9.23 10.55 -4.93
C TRP A 83 10.33 11.62 -4.99
N ASP A 84 10.32 12.54 -4.03
CA ASP A 84 11.21 13.70 -3.95
C ASP A 84 11.92 13.79 -2.59
N SER A 85 11.33 14.46 -1.61
CA SER A 85 11.90 14.70 -0.28
C SER A 85 10.78 14.90 0.73
N LYS A 86 11.03 14.53 2.01
CA LYS A 86 10.08 14.87 3.08
C LYS A 86 9.94 16.39 3.19
N PRO A 87 8.71 16.92 3.28
CA PRO A 87 8.51 18.34 3.49
C PRO A 87 9.10 18.76 4.86
N ALA A 88 9.67 19.96 4.91
CA ALA A 88 10.22 20.52 6.14
C ALA A 88 9.11 20.88 7.15
N GLU A 89 7.92 21.19 6.66
CA GLU A 89 6.75 21.49 7.48
C GLU A 89 6.11 20.21 8.01
N GLN A 90 5.99 20.11 9.33
CA GLN A 90 5.35 18.98 9.99
C GLN A 90 3.86 18.91 9.62
N GLY A 91 3.41 17.75 9.14
CA GLY A 91 2.02 17.52 8.75
C GLY A 91 1.68 17.91 7.31
N ALA A 92 2.63 18.51 6.58
CA ALA A 92 2.46 18.72 5.14
C ALA A 92 2.37 17.35 4.41
N PRO A 93 1.59 17.27 3.30
CA PRO A 93 1.48 16.05 2.53
C PRO A 93 2.83 15.57 2.02
N ILE A 94 3.12 14.28 2.22
CA ILE A 94 4.33 13.65 1.71
C ILE A 94 4.03 13.06 0.35
N ASN A 95 4.93 13.27 -0.62
CA ASN A 95 4.81 12.74 -1.96
C ASN A 95 5.26 11.27 -2.00
N TRP A 96 4.50 10.40 -1.34
CA TRP A 96 4.73 8.97 -1.33
C TRP A 96 4.59 8.37 -2.73
N VAL A 97 5.30 7.28 -2.97
CA VAL A 97 5.16 6.48 -4.17
C VAL A 97 5.03 5.01 -3.80
N GLU A 98 4.07 4.34 -4.42
CA GLU A 98 3.89 2.90 -4.37
C GLU A 98 4.61 2.26 -5.57
N LEU A 99 5.39 1.22 -5.35
CA LEU A 99 6.09 0.45 -6.36
C LEU A 99 5.38 -0.88 -6.59
N LYS A 100 5.08 -1.18 -7.85
CA LYS A 100 4.44 -2.43 -8.24
C LYS A 100 5.11 -3.02 -9.45
N THR A 101 5.00 -4.34 -9.61
CA THR A 101 5.39 -5.02 -10.84
C THR A 101 4.20 -5.71 -11.49
N SER A 102 4.22 -5.81 -12.81
CA SER A 102 3.25 -6.60 -13.58
C SER A 102 3.91 -7.25 -14.79
N ALA A 103 3.32 -8.33 -15.29
CA ALA A 103 3.73 -8.90 -16.57
C ALA A 103 3.45 -7.89 -17.70
N HIS A 104 4.33 -7.85 -18.70
CA HIS A 104 4.14 -7.07 -19.92
C HIS A 104 2.81 -7.44 -20.57
N ILE A 105 2.01 -6.43 -20.90
CA ILE A 105 0.73 -6.59 -21.58
C ILE A 105 0.99 -6.87 -23.07
N GLN A 106 0.63 -8.06 -23.55
CA GLN A 106 0.79 -8.45 -24.96
C GLN A 106 -0.54 -8.78 -25.64
N SER A 107 -1.59 -8.96 -24.86
CA SER A 107 -2.93 -9.32 -25.32
C SER A 107 -4.01 -8.55 -24.56
N GLN A 108 -5.24 -8.57 -25.10
CA GLN A 108 -6.40 -8.02 -24.38
C GLN A 108 -6.63 -8.74 -23.05
N GLY A 109 -6.38 -10.04 -22.97
CA GLY A 109 -6.49 -10.81 -21.73
C GLY A 109 -5.50 -10.34 -20.65
N ASP A 110 -4.28 -9.98 -21.03
CA ASP A 110 -3.28 -9.41 -20.11
C ASP A 110 -3.71 -8.02 -19.64
N ALA A 111 -4.25 -7.20 -20.54
CA ALA A 111 -4.78 -5.88 -20.21
C ALA A 111 -5.92 -5.99 -19.20
N ASP A 112 -6.86 -6.92 -19.41
CA ASP A 112 -7.97 -7.17 -18.48
C ASP A 112 -7.46 -7.67 -17.11
N ALA A 113 -6.42 -8.51 -17.10
CA ALA A 113 -5.78 -8.96 -15.86
C ALA A 113 -5.11 -7.81 -15.11
N PHE A 114 -4.43 -6.91 -15.83
CA PHE A 114 -3.85 -5.71 -15.25
C PHE A 114 -4.92 -4.76 -14.71
N HIS A 115 -6.02 -4.54 -15.43
CA HIS A 115 -7.16 -3.74 -14.96
C HIS A 115 -7.78 -4.29 -13.67
N ARG A 116 -7.84 -5.62 -13.50
CA ARG A 116 -8.25 -6.24 -12.22
C ARG A 116 -7.24 -6.00 -11.10
N LYS A 117 -5.93 -6.01 -11.38
CA LYS A 117 -4.88 -5.70 -10.39
C LYS A 117 -4.92 -4.23 -9.96
N LEU A 118 -5.22 -3.31 -10.89
CA LEU A 118 -5.32 -1.88 -10.59
C LEU A 118 -6.33 -1.57 -9.48
N MET A 119 -7.37 -2.39 -9.28
CA MET A 119 -8.27 -2.25 -8.12
C MET A 119 -7.50 -2.35 -6.80
N LYS A 120 -6.64 -3.37 -6.67
CA LYS A 120 -5.89 -3.60 -5.43
C LYS A 120 -4.86 -2.51 -5.19
N PHE A 121 -4.15 -2.12 -6.26
CA PHE A 121 -3.18 -1.02 -6.21
C PHE A 121 -3.87 0.28 -5.79
N TRP A 122 -5.01 0.58 -6.42
CA TRP A 122 -5.80 1.75 -6.09
C TRP A 122 -6.28 1.73 -4.63
N ILE A 123 -6.88 0.64 -4.14
CA ILE A 123 -7.39 0.58 -2.76
C ILE A 123 -6.25 0.78 -1.75
N GLN A 124 -5.11 0.12 -1.94
CA GLN A 124 -3.97 0.25 -1.03
C GLN A 124 -3.47 1.71 -0.98
N SER A 125 -3.18 2.30 -2.13
CA SER A 125 -2.66 3.66 -2.22
C SER A 125 -3.71 4.72 -1.80
N PHE A 126 -4.98 4.54 -2.17
CA PHE A 126 -6.07 5.45 -1.81
C PHE A 126 -6.27 5.54 -0.30
N LEU A 127 -6.28 4.40 0.41
CA LEU A 127 -6.51 4.37 1.85
C LEU A 127 -5.39 5.05 2.66
N LEU A 128 -4.15 4.97 2.17
CA LEU A 128 -2.98 5.59 2.80
C LEU A 128 -2.65 6.99 2.27
N GLY A 129 -3.42 7.48 1.29
CA GLY A 129 -3.17 8.80 0.68
C GLY A 129 -1.91 8.86 -0.17
N VAL A 130 -1.45 7.73 -0.72
CA VAL A 130 -0.30 7.66 -1.62
C VAL A 130 -0.72 8.20 -3.00
N PRO A 131 -0.15 9.32 -3.49
CA PRO A 131 -0.63 9.99 -4.70
C PRO A 131 -0.21 9.31 -6.00
N LYS A 132 0.86 8.51 -5.99
CA LYS A 132 1.48 7.95 -7.19
C LYS A 132 1.80 6.46 -7.04
N ILE A 133 1.59 5.72 -8.12
CA ILE A 133 2.00 4.32 -8.28
C ILE A 133 2.92 4.21 -9.49
N ILE A 134 4.07 3.58 -9.34
CA ILE A 134 4.99 3.24 -10.43
C ILE A 134 4.87 1.74 -10.69
N VAL A 135 4.54 1.38 -11.94
CA VAL A 135 4.42 -0.02 -12.33
C VAL A 135 5.57 -0.40 -13.26
N GLY A 136 6.42 -1.32 -12.80
CA GLY A 136 7.40 -2.00 -13.63
C GLY A 136 6.78 -3.16 -14.41
N PHE A 137 6.68 -3.01 -15.73
CA PHE A 137 6.22 -4.07 -16.62
C PHE A 137 7.40 -4.92 -17.06
N ARG A 138 7.32 -6.23 -16.81
CA ARG A 138 8.43 -7.16 -17.05
C ARG A 138 8.09 -8.28 -18.03
N SER A 139 9.11 -8.81 -18.69
CA SER A 139 9.02 -10.04 -19.48
C SER A 139 8.76 -11.25 -18.58
N ARG A 140 8.55 -12.41 -19.21
CA ARG A 140 8.40 -13.69 -18.49
C ARG A 140 9.68 -14.07 -17.75
N ASP A 141 10.83 -13.73 -18.33
CA ASP A 141 12.16 -13.99 -17.76
C ASP A 141 12.50 -13.01 -16.64
N GLY A 142 11.63 -12.04 -16.33
CA GLY A 142 11.84 -11.08 -15.25
C GLY A 142 12.43 -9.74 -15.69
N ILE A 143 12.83 -9.61 -16.96
CA ILE A 143 13.42 -8.39 -17.52
C ILE A 143 12.45 -7.22 -17.44
N LEU A 144 12.83 -6.12 -16.80
CA LEU A 144 12.06 -4.87 -16.83
C LEU A 144 12.03 -4.32 -18.27
N MET A 145 10.83 -4.15 -18.81
CA MET A 145 10.60 -3.72 -20.19
C MET A 145 10.27 -2.21 -20.26
N HIS A 146 9.39 -1.75 -19.37
CA HIS A 146 9.06 -0.32 -19.24
C HIS A 146 8.46 -0.01 -17.86
N LEU A 147 8.34 1.29 -17.59
CA LEU A 147 7.72 1.85 -16.39
C LEU A 147 6.50 2.68 -16.79
N ASP A 148 5.41 2.52 -16.06
CA ASP A 148 4.28 3.45 -16.11
C ASP A 148 4.15 4.19 -14.78
N GLU A 149 3.98 5.51 -14.87
CA GLU A 149 3.59 6.34 -13.72
C GLU A 149 2.08 6.59 -13.75
N ILE A 150 1.40 6.16 -12.69
CA ILE A 150 -0.06 6.26 -12.59
C ILE A 150 -0.40 7.05 -11.34
N GLN A 151 -1.11 8.17 -11.53
CA GLN A 151 -1.68 8.91 -10.40
C GLN A 151 -2.84 8.12 -9.80
N THR A 152 -2.81 7.87 -8.49
CA THR A 152 -3.82 7.07 -7.78
C THR A 152 -5.24 7.56 -8.05
N GLN A 153 -5.44 8.88 -8.06
CA GLN A 153 -6.76 9.51 -8.30
C GLN A 153 -7.30 9.28 -9.72
N ARG A 154 -6.44 8.99 -10.70
CA ARG A 154 -6.84 8.76 -12.10
C ARG A 154 -7.23 7.32 -12.40
N ILE A 155 -6.89 6.36 -11.53
CA ILE A 155 -7.16 4.93 -11.76
C ILE A 155 -8.66 4.66 -11.98
N PRO A 156 -9.60 5.21 -11.19
CA PRO A 156 -11.03 5.02 -11.44
C PRO A 156 -11.47 5.45 -12.84
N ASP A 157 -10.92 6.55 -13.35
CA ASP A 157 -11.26 7.08 -14.68
C ASP A 157 -10.69 6.19 -15.80
N ILE A 158 -9.46 5.68 -15.62
CA ILE A 158 -8.82 4.75 -16.55
C ILE A 158 -9.67 3.48 -16.72
N ILE A 159 -10.19 2.95 -15.60
CA ILE A 159 -11.01 1.74 -15.60
C ILE A 159 -12.39 2.01 -16.18
N ARG A 160 -13.02 3.14 -15.83
CA ARG A 160 -14.33 3.53 -16.35
C ARG A 160 -14.33 3.76 -17.87
N ALA A 161 -13.19 4.19 -18.44
CA ALA A 161 -13.04 4.36 -19.88
C ALA A 161 -12.96 3.05 -20.67
N GLN A 162 -12.79 1.90 -20.00
CA GLN A 162 -12.73 0.60 -20.67
C GLN A 162 -14.13 0.13 -21.10
N PRO A 163 -14.28 -0.47 -22.30
CA PRO A 163 -15.58 -0.97 -22.76
C PRO A 163 -16.26 -1.95 -21.79
N ASN A 164 -15.46 -2.72 -21.07
CA ASN A 164 -15.89 -3.69 -20.06
C ASN A 164 -15.21 -3.39 -18.72
N ALA A 165 -15.53 -2.24 -18.12
CA ALA A 165 -14.98 -1.83 -16.83
C ALA A 165 -15.14 -2.96 -15.80
N SER A 166 -14.01 -3.53 -15.37
CA SER A 166 -13.99 -4.74 -14.52
C SER A 166 -14.38 -4.47 -13.06
N TRP A 167 -14.41 -3.19 -12.66
CA TRP A 167 -14.82 -2.74 -11.35
C TRP A 167 -15.16 -1.25 -11.34
N ASN A 168 -15.76 -0.79 -10.23
CA ASN A 168 -16.20 0.59 -10.05
C ASN A 168 -15.75 1.09 -8.66
N ALA A 169 -15.05 2.23 -8.63
CA ALA A 169 -14.51 2.81 -7.40
C ALA A 169 -15.61 3.22 -6.41
N ASP A 170 -16.70 3.81 -6.89
CA ASP A 170 -17.83 4.23 -6.03
C ASP A 170 -18.47 3.01 -5.35
N MET A 171 -18.61 1.88 -6.06
CA MET A 171 -19.09 0.63 -5.47
C MET A 171 -18.15 0.13 -4.36
N CYS A 172 -16.83 0.20 -4.55
CA CYS A 172 -15.85 -0.17 -3.53
C CYS A 172 -15.97 0.72 -2.27
N VAL A 173 -16.04 2.04 -2.44
CA VAL A 173 -16.14 3.00 -1.32
C VAL A 173 -17.48 2.87 -0.61
N ASN A 174 -18.58 2.79 -1.36
CA ASN A 174 -19.92 2.65 -0.79
C ASN A 174 -20.08 1.32 -0.03
N PHE A 175 -19.51 0.23 -0.56
CA PHE A 175 -19.47 -1.04 0.14
C PHE A 175 -18.70 -0.92 1.46
N ALA A 176 -17.49 -0.33 1.43
CA ALA A 176 -16.70 -0.14 2.63
C ALA A 176 -17.43 0.73 3.67
N ALA A 177 -18.09 1.81 3.25
CA ALA A 177 -18.88 2.68 4.12
C ALA A 177 -20.03 1.91 4.78
N ALA A 178 -20.82 1.18 4.00
CA ALA A 178 -21.93 0.37 4.51
C ALA A 178 -21.45 -0.74 5.45
N PHE A 179 -20.32 -1.39 5.11
CA PHE A 179 -19.70 -2.42 5.93
C PHE A 179 -19.23 -1.88 7.29
N LEU A 180 -18.56 -0.74 7.32
CA LEU A 180 -18.08 -0.13 8.56
C LEU A 180 -19.24 0.38 9.43
N GLU A 181 -20.29 0.95 8.82
CA GLU A 181 -21.50 1.32 9.56
C GLU A 181 -22.20 0.09 10.16
N TRP A 182 -22.29 -1.01 9.42
CA TRP A 182 -22.82 -2.26 9.94
C TRP A 182 -21.95 -2.81 11.08
N LEU A 183 -20.63 -2.89 10.88
CA LEU A 183 -19.69 -3.44 11.84
C LEU A 183 -19.73 -2.69 13.18
N THR A 184 -19.80 -1.36 13.16
CA THR A 184 -19.88 -0.53 14.37
C THR A 184 -21.20 -0.69 15.13
N LYS A 185 -22.29 -1.07 14.44
CA LYS A 185 -23.56 -1.42 15.10
C LYS A 185 -23.56 -2.84 15.65
N THR A 186 -22.86 -3.76 14.99
CA THR A 186 -22.76 -5.18 15.41
C THR A 186 -21.82 -5.35 16.59
N VAL A 187 -20.64 -4.73 16.56
CA VAL A 187 -19.63 -4.78 17.63
C VAL A 187 -19.86 -3.59 18.56
N ASN A 188 -20.82 -3.74 19.46
CA ASN A 188 -21.29 -2.68 20.36
C ASN A 188 -21.11 -3.00 21.85
N ASP A 189 -20.39 -4.08 22.15
CA ASP A 189 -20.17 -4.61 23.49
C ASP A 189 -18.72 -5.14 23.61
N GLU A 190 -18.28 -5.48 24.82
CA GLU A 190 -16.89 -5.87 25.13
C GLU A 190 -16.42 -7.17 24.43
N GLY A 191 -15.21 -7.60 24.76
CA GLY A 191 -14.68 -8.90 24.31
C GLY A 191 -14.09 -8.86 22.91
N VAL A 192 -13.75 -10.05 22.42
CA VAL A 192 -13.05 -10.23 21.15
C VAL A 192 -14.03 -10.76 20.11
N TRP A 193 -14.00 -10.14 18.93
CA TRP A 193 -14.88 -10.46 17.82
C TRP A 193 -14.08 -10.93 16.62
N ARG A 194 -14.61 -11.90 15.88
CA ARG A 194 -14.03 -12.40 14.64
C ARG A 194 -14.88 -11.97 13.47
N ILE A 195 -14.24 -11.36 12.47
CA ILE A 195 -14.81 -11.06 11.16
C ILE A 195 -14.29 -12.13 10.19
N CYS A 196 -15.19 -12.83 9.50
CA CYS A 196 -14.84 -13.90 8.59
C CYS A 196 -15.60 -13.77 7.27
N ARG A 197 -14.91 -14.00 6.16
CA ARG A 197 -15.54 -14.23 4.86
C ARG A 197 -14.93 -15.49 4.26
N ARG A 198 -15.76 -16.52 4.07
CA ARG A 198 -15.33 -17.75 3.40
C ARG A 198 -15.03 -17.49 1.93
N GLN A 199 -14.07 -18.21 1.38
CA GLN A 199 -13.70 -18.10 -0.03
C GLN A 199 -14.95 -18.33 -0.90
N ASN A 200 -15.14 -17.48 -1.91
CA ASN A 200 -16.30 -17.49 -2.82
C ASN A 200 -17.68 -17.28 -2.14
N SER A 201 -17.73 -17.00 -0.83
CA SER A 201 -18.97 -16.65 -0.16
C SER A 201 -19.30 -15.16 -0.37
N PRO A 202 -20.56 -14.81 -0.63
CA PRO A 202 -21.01 -13.43 -0.58
C PRO A 202 -21.28 -12.95 0.86
N VAL A 203 -21.24 -13.86 1.84
CA VAL A 203 -21.59 -13.57 3.24
C VAL A 203 -20.34 -13.22 4.05
N ILE A 204 -20.43 -12.12 4.80
CA ILE A 204 -19.47 -11.78 5.86
C ILE A 204 -20.13 -12.10 7.21
N GLU A 205 -19.44 -12.90 8.00
CA GLU A 205 -19.87 -13.36 9.31
C GLU A 205 -19.10 -12.56 10.38
N VAL A 206 -19.80 -12.04 11.39
CA VAL A 206 -19.20 -11.40 12.56
C VAL A 206 -19.76 -12.07 13.80
N PHE A 207 -18.89 -12.62 14.64
CA PHE A 207 -19.30 -13.33 15.85
C PHE A 207 -18.28 -13.15 16.97
N ARG A 208 -18.78 -13.11 18.20
CA ARG A 208 -17.97 -12.96 19.41
C ARG A 208 -17.25 -14.27 19.71
N VAL A 209 -15.94 -14.20 19.95
CA VAL A 209 -15.09 -15.35 20.30
C VAL A 209 -14.70 -15.35 21.78
N GLU A 210 -14.61 -14.17 22.41
CA GLU A 210 -14.39 -14.01 23.85
C GLU A 210 -15.39 -13.01 24.41
N GLN A 211 -15.99 -13.31 25.58
CA GLN A 211 -17.05 -12.47 26.15
C GLN A 211 -16.54 -11.16 26.76
N THR A 212 -15.30 -11.15 27.25
CA THR A 212 -14.70 -10.00 27.95
C THR A 212 -13.24 -9.87 27.55
N GLY A 213 -12.63 -8.74 27.91
CA GLY A 213 -11.21 -8.48 27.64
C GLY A 213 -10.93 -8.09 26.18
N HIS A 214 -9.65 -8.18 25.81
CA HIS A 214 -9.12 -7.69 24.54
C HIS A 214 -8.25 -8.71 23.79
N GLY A 215 -8.21 -9.97 24.27
CA GLY A 215 -7.27 -10.99 23.80
C GLY A 215 -5.82 -10.49 23.82
N ASP A 216 -5.03 -10.96 22.86
CA ASP A 216 -3.63 -10.54 22.65
C ASP A 216 -3.51 -9.31 21.70
N ILE A 217 -4.59 -8.56 21.50
CA ILE A 217 -4.63 -7.44 20.54
C ILE A 217 -4.08 -6.15 21.17
N LEU A 218 -4.42 -5.88 22.44
CA LEU A 218 -4.02 -4.66 23.14
C LEU A 218 -2.99 -4.96 24.22
N THR A 219 -1.81 -4.34 24.11
CA THR A 219 -0.74 -4.48 25.11
C THR A 219 -1.10 -3.81 26.44
N GLU A 220 -0.54 -4.31 27.54
CA GLU A 220 -0.72 -3.69 28.87
C GLU A 220 -0.24 -2.24 28.90
N GLU A 221 0.86 -1.93 28.22
CA GLU A 221 1.39 -0.57 28.12
C GLU A 221 0.38 0.38 27.48
N PHE A 222 -0.23 -0.01 26.35
CA PHE A 222 -1.22 0.81 25.66
C PHE A 222 -2.49 1.01 26.51
N LYS A 223 -2.96 -0.05 27.18
CA LYS A 223 -4.11 0.04 28.10
C LYS A 223 -3.84 0.99 29.26
N ASN A 224 -2.69 0.84 29.91
CA ASN A 224 -2.26 1.71 31.01
C ASN A 224 -2.11 3.17 30.57
N TRP A 225 -1.55 3.41 29.39
CA TRP A 225 -1.46 4.74 28.81
C TRP A 225 -2.84 5.37 28.58
N ARG A 226 -3.81 4.63 28.03
CA ARG A 226 -5.20 5.10 27.84
C ARG A 226 -5.91 5.41 29.15
N ILE A 227 -5.74 4.58 30.18
CA ILE A 227 -6.33 4.82 31.51
C ILE A 227 -5.78 6.11 32.11
N LYS A 228 -4.46 6.30 32.07
CA LYS A 228 -3.82 7.55 32.56
C LYS A 228 -4.35 8.78 31.82
N LEU A 229 -4.53 8.69 30.50
CA LEU A 229 -5.09 9.79 29.70
C LEU A 229 -6.51 10.15 30.15
N ALA A 230 -7.34 9.16 30.45
CA ALA A 230 -8.73 9.35 30.89
C ALA A 230 -8.84 9.91 32.32
N LEU A 231 -7.90 9.57 33.21
CA LEU A 231 -7.84 10.08 34.58
C LEU A 231 -7.39 11.55 34.65
N GLY A 232 -6.78 12.08 33.59
CA GLY A 232 -6.23 13.44 33.55
C GLY A 232 -4.91 13.57 34.33
N PRO A 233 -4.28 14.77 34.32
CA PRO A 233 -3.08 15.00 35.11
C PRO A 233 -3.37 14.82 36.61
N SER A 234 -2.45 14.20 37.34
CA SER A 234 -2.53 14.15 38.80
C SER A 234 -2.51 15.58 39.35
N PRO A 235 -3.31 15.91 40.39
CA PRO A 235 -3.20 17.20 41.05
C PRO A 235 -1.76 17.40 41.49
N GLU A 236 -1.13 18.50 41.09
CA GLU A 236 0.22 18.86 41.51
C GLU A 236 0.29 18.87 43.04
N THR A 237 1.17 18.06 43.64
CA THR A 237 1.54 18.11 45.07
C THR A 237 2.71 19.02 45.30
#